data_AF-A0A1M6FXU8-F1
#
_entry.id   AF-A0A1M6FXU8-F1
#
_cell.length_a   1.000
_cell.length_b   1.000
_cell.length_c   1.000
_cell.angle_alpha   90.00
_cell.angle_beta   90.00
_cell.angle_gamma   90.00
#
_symmetry.space_group_name_H-M   'P 1'
#
loop_
_entity.id
_entity.type
_entity.pdbx_description
1 polymer ?
#
loop_
_entity_poly.entity_id
_entity_poly.type
_entity_poly.pdbx_seq_one_letter_code
_entity_poly.pdbx_strand_id
1 'polypeptide(L)'
;MRSFVIGCALVALAACQPKIPDSAAGVGFDNAVLKPVPQQATTTSAIPPATAVSEETLGSSTASTTAAAQPKPQTATQPMATTTTAAVASGTTSSSTAEPPVPTRSSASAPQTTAAGVVHASPDNPAPVQMNNPGISDENNFASVGSRRTIEDDAERIATNKANYQVITPTALPTRTSSGPNVVAFALSTNHAVGTKAYSRIGLTSQSRHQKACAKYASESDAQSAFLSKGGPKKDRLGLDPDGDGYACKWDPTPFRQATSN
;
A
#
# COMPACT_ATOMS: atom_id res chain seq x y z
N MET A 1 53.26 39.44 -18.43
CA MET A 1 52.80 40.13 -17.21
C MET A 1 51.29 40.05 -16.97
N ARG A 2 50.41 40.09 -18.00
CA ARG A 2 48.94 40.03 -17.79
C ARG A 2 48.43 38.67 -17.28
N SER A 3 49.06 37.56 -17.66
CA SER A 3 48.67 36.21 -17.21
C SER A 3 49.03 35.92 -15.75
N PHE A 4 50.01 36.63 -15.18
CA PHE A 4 50.43 36.43 -13.78
C PHE A 4 49.47 37.12 -12.80
N VAL A 5 48.86 38.23 -13.22
CA VAL A 5 47.90 38.99 -12.40
C VAL A 5 46.56 38.25 -12.28
N ILE A 6 46.15 37.51 -13.32
CA ILE A 6 44.90 36.72 -13.30
C ILE A 6 45.05 35.48 -12.40
N GLY A 7 46.25 34.88 -12.33
CA GLY A 7 46.52 33.75 -11.43
C GLY A 7 46.45 34.11 -9.95
N CYS A 8 47.01 35.26 -9.56
CA CYS A 8 46.95 35.73 -8.17
C CYS A 8 45.52 36.07 -7.70
N ALA A 9 44.64 36.52 -8.60
CA ALA A 9 43.26 36.85 -8.26
C ALA A 9 42.41 35.60 -7.93
N LEU A 10 42.69 34.46 -8.57
CA LEU A 10 41.95 33.20 -8.32
C LEU A 10 42.38 32.51 -7.01
N VAL A 11 43.64 32.68 -6.58
CA VAL A 11 44.14 32.10 -5.32
C VAL A 11 43.58 32.85 -4.10
N ALA A 12 43.35 34.16 -4.21
CA ALA A 12 42.79 34.97 -3.11
C ALA A 12 41.32 34.62 -2.79
N LEU A 13 40.55 34.06 -3.74
CA LEU A 13 39.13 33.74 -3.54
C LEU A 13 38.89 32.39 -2.82
N ALA A 14 39.87 31.47 -2.83
CA ALA A 14 39.76 30.16 -2.19
C ALA A 14 40.07 30.16 -0.68
N ALA A 15 40.62 31.26 -0.15
CA ALA A 15 41.01 31.36 1.25
C ALA A 15 39.87 31.80 2.21
N CYS A 16 38.68 32.09 1.69
CA CYS A 16 37.54 32.58 2.48
C CYS A 16 36.37 31.57 2.59
N GLN A 17 36.63 30.26 2.51
CA GLN A 17 35.61 29.25 2.84
C GLN A 17 35.78 28.75 4.29
N PRO A 18 34.79 28.96 5.19
CA PRO A 18 34.82 28.42 6.54
C PRO A 18 34.75 26.89 6.49
N LYS A 19 35.53 26.23 7.37
CA LYS A 19 35.53 24.77 7.51
C LYS A 19 34.14 24.30 7.95
N ILE A 20 33.40 23.65 7.05
CA ILE A 20 32.11 23.03 7.35
C ILE A 20 32.37 21.91 8.37
N PRO A 21 31.75 21.92 9.57
CA PRO A 21 31.88 20.82 10.51
C PRO A 21 31.25 19.56 9.92
N ASP A 22 31.98 18.44 9.98
CA ASP A 22 31.51 17.13 9.56
C ASP A 22 30.35 16.68 10.46
N SER A 23 29.13 16.98 10.03
CA SER A 23 27.90 16.64 10.75
C SER A 23 27.46 15.19 10.51
N ALA A 24 28.26 14.41 9.77
CA ALA A 24 28.04 12.97 9.56
C ALA A 24 28.77 12.10 10.59
N ALA A 25 29.61 12.69 11.44
CA ALA A 25 30.26 12.03 12.57
C ALA A 25 29.24 11.71 13.69
N GLY A 26 28.35 10.74 13.47
CA GLY A 26 27.42 10.26 14.49
C GLY A 26 26.16 9.55 14.02
N VAL A 27 25.85 9.56 12.72
CA VAL A 27 24.67 8.88 12.15
C VAL A 27 24.97 7.51 11.52
N GLY A 28 26.21 7.02 11.66
CA GLY A 28 26.63 5.69 11.21
C GLY A 28 26.22 4.59 12.19
N PHE A 29 25.96 3.40 11.66
CA PHE A 29 25.58 2.18 12.40
C PHE A 29 26.66 1.66 13.38
N ASP A 30 27.71 2.44 13.63
CA ASP A 30 28.86 2.13 14.49
C ASP A 30 28.69 2.64 15.93
N ASN A 31 27.46 2.87 16.39
CA ASN A 31 27.16 3.23 17.77
C ASN A 31 27.17 1.96 18.67
N ALA A 32 27.63 2.11 19.92
CA ALA A 32 27.76 1.01 20.86
C ALA A 32 26.43 0.30 21.23
N VAL A 33 25.29 0.93 20.97
CA VAL A 33 23.93 0.40 21.22
C VAL A 33 23.44 -0.48 20.05
N LEU A 34 23.97 -0.27 18.83
CA LEU A 34 23.57 -1.00 17.61
C LEU A 34 24.59 -2.04 17.13
N LYS A 35 25.64 -2.33 17.92
CA LYS A 35 26.58 -3.41 17.59
C LYS A 35 25.84 -4.74 17.50
N PRO A 36 25.88 -5.45 16.36
CA PRO A 36 25.32 -6.79 16.28
C PRO A 36 26.08 -7.68 17.27
N VAL A 37 25.35 -8.28 18.21
CA VAL A 37 25.86 -9.40 19.00
C VAL A 37 26.23 -10.51 18.01
N PRO A 38 27.44 -11.08 18.04
CA PRO A 38 27.76 -12.23 17.21
C PRO A 38 26.91 -13.40 17.69
N GLN A 39 25.78 -13.65 17.01
CA GLN A 39 25.05 -14.89 17.16
C GLN A 39 25.94 -16.01 16.62
N GLN A 40 26.36 -16.91 17.52
CA GLN A 40 26.97 -18.17 17.13
C GLN A 40 26.11 -18.83 16.05
N ALA A 41 26.75 -19.12 14.91
CA ALA A 41 26.13 -19.74 13.76
C ALA A 41 25.62 -21.14 14.12
N THR A 42 24.34 -21.24 14.50
CA THR A 42 23.58 -22.47 14.35
C THR A 42 23.06 -22.50 12.91
N THR A 43 23.70 -23.34 12.10
CA THR A 43 23.21 -23.75 10.79
C THR A 43 21.75 -24.18 10.89
N THR A 44 20.82 -23.51 10.19
CA THR A 44 19.71 -24.06 9.36
C THR A 44 18.72 -22.93 8.98
N SER A 45 18.24 -22.98 7.73
CA SER A 45 17.15 -22.18 7.10
C SER A 45 17.51 -20.80 6.55
N ALA A 46 17.82 -20.80 5.24
CA ALA A 46 17.83 -19.62 4.39
C ALA A 46 16.43 -18.99 4.33
N ILE A 47 16.37 -17.68 4.60
CA ILE A 47 15.17 -16.85 4.44
C ILE A 47 15.01 -16.59 2.92
N PRO A 48 13.83 -16.86 2.32
CA PRO A 48 13.63 -16.59 0.89
C PRO A 48 13.66 -15.07 0.60
N PRO A 49 14.12 -14.65 -0.59
CA PRO A 49 14.12 -13.24 -0.98
C PRO A 49 12.68 -12.69 -1.09
N ALA A 50 12.51 -11.40 -0.81
CA ALA A 50 11.23 -10.71 -0.92
C ALA A 50 10.72 -10.73 -2.37
N THR A 51 9.45 -11.12 -2.55
CA THR A 51 8.77 -11.09 -3.85
C THR A 51 8.54 -9.66 -4.32
N ALA A 52 8.81 -9.39 -5.60
CA ALA A 52 8.55 -8.09 -6.21
C ALA A 52 7.05 -7.76 -6.21
N VAL A 53 6.71 -6.52 -5.83
CA VAL A 53 5.36 -5.98 -5.86
C VAL A 53 5.12 -5.39 -7.25
N SER A 54 4.13 -5.91 -7.98
CA SER A 54 3.67 -5.31 -9.24
C SER A 54 2.69 -4.17 -8.94
N GLU A 55 2.97 -2.99 -9.49
CA GLU A 55 2.07 -1.84 -9.45
C GLU A 55 1.28 -1.77 -10.76
N GLU A 56 -0.05 -1.82 -10.69
CA GLU A 56 -0.93 -1.62 -11.84
C GLU A 56 -1.73 -0.33 -11.63
N THR A 57 -1.56 0.63 -12.55
CA THR A 57 -2.35 1.86 -12.59
C THR A 57 -3.67 1.60 -13.30
N LEU A 58 -4.81 1.80 -12.62
CA LEU A 58 -6.13 1.72 -13.25
C LEU A 58 -6.24 2.73 -14.41
N GLY A 59 -6.46 2.21 -15.61
CA GLY A 59 -6.73 3.01 -16.80
C GLY A 59 -8.02 3.84 -16.63
N SER A 60 -7.92 5.13 -16.93
CA SER A 60 -9.07 6.04 -16.99
C SER A 60 -10.03 5.58 -18.08
N SER A 61 -11.18 5.05 -17.68
CA SER A 61 -12.27 4.69 -18.58
C SER A 61 -12.81 5.95 -19.27
N THR A 62 -12.40 6.20 -20.51
CA THR A 62 -13.08 7.12 -21.41
C THR A 62 -14.49 6.57 -21.67
N ALA A 63 -15.49 7.21 -21.06
CA ALA A 63 -16.89 6.93 -21.31
C ALA A 63 -17.21 7.19 -22.80
N SER A 64 -17.38 6.11 -23.55
CA SER A 64 -17.91 6.16 -24.91
C SER A 64 -19.43 6.31 -24.83
N THR A 65 -19.90 7.50 -25.19
CA THR A 65 -21.30 7.83 -25.43
C THR A 65 -21.83 6.91 -26.53
N THR A 66 -22.76 6.01 -26.19
CA THR A 66 -23.57 5.30 -27.19
C THR A 66 -25.03 5.63 -26.92
N ALA A 67 -25.65 6.29 -27.91
CA ALA A 67 -27.05 6.64 -27.94
C ALA A 67 -27.92 5.39 -28.07
N ALA A 68 -28.99 5.31 -27.27
CA ALA A 68 -30.10 4.40 -27.50
C ALA A 68 -31.42 4.97 -26.93
N ALA A 69 -32.32 5.32 -27.87
CA ALA A 69 -33.77 5.17 -27.90
C ALA A 69 -34.64 5.57 -26.67
N GLN A 70 -35.54 6.53 -26.92
CA GLN A 70 -36.72 6.84 -26.10
C GLN A 70 -37.75 5.71 -26.06
N PRO A 71 -38.59 5.66 -25.00
CA PRO A 71 -40.03 5.78 -25.22
C PRO A 71 -40.80 6.71 -24.24
N LYS A 72 -41.66 7.54 -24.86
CA LYS A 72 -42.99 8.11 -24.49
C LYS A 72 -43.40 8.37 -23.02
N PRO A 73 -44.00 9.55 -22.70
CA PRO A 73 -44.44 9.91 -21.35
C PRO A 73 -45.82 9.33 -20.99
N GLN A 74 -45.98 8.92 -19.72
CA GLN A 74 -47.28 8.68 -19.09
C GLN A 74 -47.40 9.45 -17.78
N THR A 75 -48.43 10.29 -17.75
CA THR A 75 -48.98 11.02 -16.62
C THR A 75 -49.65 10.07 -15.63
N ALA A 76 -49.37 10.21 -14.34
CA ALA A 76 -50.27 9.79 -13.27
C ALA A 76 -50.13 10.74 -12.07
N THR A 77 -51.29 11.18 -11.59
CA THR A 77 -51.54 12.26 -10.62
C THR A 77 -51.89 11.66 -9.26
N GLN A 78 -51.67 12.47 -8.19
CA GLN A 78 -52.35 12.48 -6.87
C GLN A 78 -51.58 11.91 -5.65
N PRO A 79 -51.91 12.33 -4.39
CA PRO A 79 -51.18 13.40 -3.69
C PRO A 79 -50.80 13.00 -2.24
N MET A 80 -49.98 13.77 -1.53
CA MET A 80 -50.10 13.77 -0.06
C MET A 80 -49.50 15.01 0.62
N ALA A 81 -50.41 15.69 1.31
CA ALA A 81 -50.32 16.31 2.63
C ALA A 81 -49.16 17.29 2.94
N THR A 82 -49.55 18.57 2.90
CA THR A 82 -49.06 19.71 3.69
C THR A 82 -49.00 19.39 5.19
N THR A 83 -47.89 19.70 5.86
CA THR A 83 -47.90 20.20 7.24
C THR A 83 -46.75 21.18 7.46
N THR A 84 -47.16 22.40 7.80
CA THR A 84 -46.47 23.59 8.28
C THR A 84 -45.52 23.31 9.46
N THR A 85 -44.40 24.03 9.58
CA THR A 85 -44.08 24.95 10.71
C THR A 85 -42.77 25.73 10.46
N ALA A 86 -42.84 27.01 10.83
CA ALA A 86 -41.95 28.12 10.56
C ALA A 86 -40.55 28.05 11.19
N ALA A 87 -39.56 28.62 10.49
CA ALA A 87 -38.27 29.02 11.06
C ALA A 87 -38.24 30.55 11.21
N VAL A 88 -38.09 30.99 12.44
CA VAL A 88 -37.92 32.38 12.88
C VAL A 88 -36.46 32.81 12.74
N ALA A 89 -36.29 34.05 12.27
CA ALA A 89 -35.03 34.74 12.10
C ALA A 89 -34.28 34.93 13.44
N SER A 90 -32.96 34.75 13.43
CA SER A 90 -32.07 35.17 14.50
C SER A 90 -31.25 36.37 14.04
N GLY A 91 -31.35 37.44 14.82
CA GLY A 91 -30.80 38.75 14.53
C GLY A 91 -29.32 38.88 14.85
N THR A 92 -28.69 39.72 14.04
CA THR A 92 -27.43 40.42 14.27
C THR A 92 -27.51 41.29 15.53
N THR A 93 -26.51 41.23 16.40
CA THR A 93 -26.09 42.39 17.20
C THR A 93 -24.63 42.24 17.63
N SER A 94 -23.81 43.15 17.12
CA SER A 94 -22.43 43.39 17.50
C SER A 94 -22.35 44.02 18.90
N SER A 95 -21.30 43.70 19.65
CA SER A 95 -20.80 44.56 20.73
C SER A 95 -19.27 44.54 20.76
N SER A 96 -18.71 45.74 20.86
CA SER A 96 -17.31 46.10 20.67
C SER A 96 -16.50 46.12 21.97
N THR A 97 -15.21 45.81 21.82
CA THR A 97 -14.02 46.46 22.40
C THR A 97 -13.92 46.71 23.91
N ALA A 98 -12.92 46.07 24.54
CA ALA A 98 -12.10 46.67 25.59
C ALA A 98 -10.65 46.13 25.51
N GLU A 99 -9.70 47.06 25.52
CA GLU A 99 -8.24 46.92 25.40
C GLU A 99 -7.57 46.55 26.74
N PRO A 100 -6.52 45.70 26.78
CA PRO A 100 -5.78 45.43 28.02
C PRO A 100 -4.51 46.31 28.16
N PRO A 101 -4.08 46.63 29.39
CA PRO A 101 -2.96 47.54 29.64
C PRO A 101 -1.59 46.89 29.41
N VAL A 102 -0.65 47.68 28.88
CA VAL A 102 0.78 47.34 28.75
C VAL A 102 1.47 47.25 30.11
N PRO A 103 2.19 46.16 30.47
CA PRO A 103 3.02 46.15 31.65
C PRO A 103 4.38 46.82 31.40
N THR A 104 4.74 47.65 32.37
CA THR A 104 6.02 48.33 32.56
C THR A 104 7.19 47.36 32.45
N ARG A 105 8.16 47.65 31.57
CA ARG A 105 9.39 46.86 31.42
C ARG A 105 10.30 47.10 32.63
N SER A 106 10.34 46.16 33.57
CA SER A 106 11.49 46.01 34.47
C SER A 106 12.68 45.51 33.67
N SER A 107 13.81 46.20 33.77
CA SER A 107 15.08 45.82 33.13
C SER A 107 15.55 44.46 33.63
N ALA A 108 15.32 43.41 32.85
CA ALA A 108 15.95 42.11 33.04
C ALA A 108 17.42 42.21 32.59
N SER A 109 18.36 41.82 33.45
CA SER A 109 19.77 41.68 33.10
C SER A 109 19.92 40.71 31.93
N ALA A 110 20.68 41.12 30.92
CA ALA A 110 20.89 40.33 29.71
C ALA A 110 21.54 38.97 30.03
N PRO A 111 21.15 37.88 29.33
CA PRO A 111 21.79 36.57 29.50
C PRO A 111 23.28 36.69 29.22
N GLN A 112 24.11 36.03 30.04
CA GLN A 112 25.55 35.96 29.79
C GLN A 112 25.80 35.07 28.57
N THR A 113 25.87 35.69 27.40
CA THR A 113 26.28 35.05 26.16
C THR A 113 27.80 35.11 26.05
N THR A 114 28.42 34.03 25.60
CA THR A 114 29.82 34.09 25.16
C THR A 114 29.90 34.91 23.87
N ALA A 115 31.10 35.37 23.50
CA ALA A 115 31.33 36.15 22.27
C ALA A 115 30.91 35.41 20.96
N ALA A 116 30.63 34.11 21.04
CA ALA A 116 30.11 33.27 19.95
C ALA A 116 28.58 33.06 20.00
N GLY A 117 27.86 33.69 20.93
CA GLY A 117 26.39 33.65 21.00
C GLY A 117 25.78 32.36 21.57
N VAL A 118 26.59 31.43 22.08
CA VAL A 118 26.10 30.18 22.69
C VAL A 118 25.72 30.37 24.16
N VAL A 119 24.51 29.93 24.52
CA VAL A 119 23.98 29.90 25.89
C VAL A 119 24.29 28.56 26.55
N HIS A 120 24.82 28.57 27.77
CA HIS A 120 25.06 27.36 28.54
C HIS A 120 23.79 26.97 29.32
N ALA A 121 23.38 25.69 29.27
CA ALA A 121 22.30 25.18 30.10
C ALA A 121 22.77 25.04 31.57
N SER A 122 22.77 26.15 32.30
CA SER A 122 22.99 26.20 33.77
C SER A 122 21.65 26.42 34.48
N PRO A 123 21.43 25.88 35.70
CA PRO A 123 20.26 26.19 36.52
C PRO A 123 20.06 27.69 36.80
N ASP A 124 21.13 28.49 36.75
CA ASP A 124 21.10 29.94 36.95
C ASP A 124 20.63 30.72 35.70
N ASN A 125 20.52 30.06 34.55
CA ASN A 125 20.00 30.69 33.34
C ASN A 125 18.46 30.69 33.40
N PRO A 126 17.78 31.82 33.10
CA PRO A 126 16.32 31.86 33.11
C PRO A 126 15.73 30.75 32.22
N ALA A 127 14.69 30.09 32.72
CA ALA A 127 14.01 29.04 31.99
C ALA A 127 13.53 29.56 30.62
N PRO A 128 13.66 28.76 29.54
CA PRO A 128 13.18 29.18 28.23
C PRO A 128 11.68 29.48 28.31
N VAL A 129 11.30 30.70 27.92
CA VAL A 129 9.91 31.10 27.85
C VAL A 129 9.20 30.28 26.78
N GLN A 130 8.29 29.40 27.20
CA GLN A 130 7.39 28.69 26.29
C GLN A 130 6.43 29.72 25.72
N MET A 131 6.74 30.26 24.54
CA MET A 131 5.82 31.10 23.78
C MET A 131 4.62 30.22 23.44
N ASN A 132 3.47 30.46 24.09
CA ASN A 132 2.21 29.88 23.65
C ASN A 132 2.00 30.31 22.21
N ASN A 133 1.99 29.36 21.29
CA ASN A 133 1.81 29.63 19.88
C ASN A 133 0.31 29.51 19.59
N PRO A 134 -0.48 30.60 19.56
CA PRO A 134 -1.94 30.55 19.53
C PRO A 134 -2.53 29.93 18.25
N GLY A 135 -1.68 29.58 17.27
CA GLY A 135 -2.06 28.85 16.06
C GLY A 135 -1.55 27.41 15.97
N ILE A 136 -0.80 26.90 16.96
CA ILE A 136 -0.48 25.47 17.07
C ILE A 136 -1.41 24.86 18.10
N SER A 137 -2.09 23.81 17.68
CA SER A 137 -3.02 23.05 18.50
C SER A 137 -2.31 22.48 19.75
N ASP A 138 -3.02 22.44 20.87
CA ASP A 138 -2.48 22.20 22.21
C ASP A 138 -2.34 20.70 22.57
N GLU A 139 -2.46 19.79 21.59
CA GLU A 139 -2.41 18.34 21.78
C GLU A 139 -1.03 17.81 22.19
N ASN A 140 0.02 18.63 22.03
CA ASN A 140 1.37 18.32 22.51
C ASN A 140 1.73 19.00 23.85
N ASN A 141 0.82 19.78 24.45
CA ASN A 141 1.03 20.38 25.77
C ASN A 141 0.45 19.48 26.87
N PHE A 142 1.32 18.88 27.68
CA PHE A 142 0.95 17.96 28.76
C PHE A 142 0.00 18.57 29.79
N ALA A 143 0.12 19.86 30.10
CA ALA A 143 -0.78 20.54 31.03
C ALA A 143 -2.18 20.72 30.43
N SER A 144 -2.26 21.10 29.15
CA SER A 144 -3.54 21.22 28.44
C SER A 144 -4.22 19.86 28.29
N VAL A 145 -3.50 18.82 27.87
CA VAL A 145 -4.06 17.47 27.69
C VAL A 145 -4.50 16.86 29.02
N GLY A 146 -3.70 16.99 30.08
CA GLY A 146 -4.06 16.49 31.42
C GLY A 146 -5.25 17.23 32.05
N SER A 147 -5.46 18.52 31.72
CA SER A 147 -6.66 19.24 32.15
C SER A 147 -7.93 18.84 31.38
N ARG A 148 -7.77 18.32 30.15
CA ARG A 148 -8.88 17.91 29.27
C ARG A 148 -9.24 16.43 29.40
N ARG A 149 -8.32 15.59 29.87
CA ARG A 149 -8.51 14.14 30.06
C ARG A 149 -7.99 13.74 31.41
N THR A 150 -8.89 13.27 32.26
CA THR A 150 -8.52 12.73 33.57
C THR A 150 -7.92 11.33 33.44
N ILE A 151 -7.26 10.86 34.49
CA ILE A 151 -6.71 9.50 34.54
C ILE A 151 -7.85 8.48 34.58
N GLU A 152 -8.93 8.84 35.25
CA GLU A 152 -10.15 8.05 35.39
C GLU A 152 -10.84 7.83 34.03
N ASP A 153 -10.97 8.89 33.21
CA ASP A 153 -11.53 8.79 31.86
C ASP A 153 -10.68 7.88 30.96
N ASP A 154 -9.35 7.94 31.09
CA ASP A 154 -8.45 7.09 30.31
C ASP A 154 -8.56 5.62 30.73
N ALA A 155 -8.68 5.37 32.04
CA ALA A 155 -8.89 4.03 32.58
C ALA A 155 -10.21 3.41 32.08
N GLU A 156 -11.30 4.19 32.07
CA GLU A 156 -12.61 3.73 31.54
C GLU A 156 -12.55 3.43 30.04
N ARG A 157 -11.84 4.26 29.27
CA ARG A 157 -11.62 4.02 27.84
C ARG A 157 -10.81 2.76 27.58
N ILE A 158 -9.75 2.52 28.35
CA ILE A 158 -8.96 1.29 28.27
C ILE A 158 -9.82 0.10 28.66
N ALA A 159 -10.66 0.20 29.71
CA ALA A 159 -11.58 -0.86 30.11
C ALA A 159 -12.60 -1.17 29.01
N THR A 160 -13.17 -0.14 28.37
CA THR A 160 -14.07 -0.28 27.23
C THR A 160 -13.39 -0.91 26.02
N ASN A 161 -12.17 -0.47 25.70
CA ASN A 161 -11.39 -1.06 24.61
C ASN A 161 -11.06 -2.52 24.87
N LYS A 162 -10.71 -2.87 26.12
CA LYS A 162 -10.48 -4.26 26.55
C LYS A 162 -11.75 -5.09 26.50
N ALA A 163 -12.89 -4.54 26.93
CA ALA A 163 -14.17 -5.23 26.89
C ALA A 163 -14.63 -5.55 25.45
N ASN A 164 -14.29 -4.67 24.51
CA ASN A 164 -14.58 -4.85 23.08
C ASN A 164 -13.48 -5.58 22.31
N TYR A 165 -12.35 -5.89 22.92
CA TYR A 165 -11.24 -6.55 22.26
C TYR A 165 -11.54 -8.03 22.05
N GLN A 166 -11.62 -8.44 20.80
CA GLN A 166 -11.76 -9.85 20.41
C GLN A 166 -10.60 -10.24 19.50
N VAL A 167 -9.91 -11.32 19.87
CA VAL A 167 -8.89 -11.93 19.02
C VAL A 167 -9.55 -13.03 18.20
N ILE A 168 -9.67 -12.82 16.90
CA ILE A 168 -10.07 -13.88 15.97
C ILE A 168 -8.83 -14.74 15.72
N THR A 169 -8.86 -15.98 16.19
CA THR A 169 -7.79 -16.93 15.90
C THR A 169 -7.83 -17.33 14.42
N PRO A 170 -6.68 -17.48 13.74
CA PRO A 170 -6.65 -17.93 12.36
C PRO A 170 -7.27 -19.33 12.25
N THR A 171 -8.41 -19.44 11.57
CA THR A 171 -8.97 -20.75 11.22
C THR A 171 -8.22 -21.28 10.00
N ALA A 172 -7.77 -22.54 10.08
CA ALA A 172 -7.12 -23.20 8.95
C ALA A 172 -8.09 -23.23 7.75
N LEU A 173 -7.58 -22.80 6.59
CA LEU A 173 -8.37 -22.82 5.36
C LEU A 173 -8.70 -24.29 5.03
N PRO A 174 -9.97 -24.63 4.74
CA PRO A 174 -10.34 -26.01 4.47
C PRO A 174 -9.57 -26.55 3.26
N THR A 175 -9.01 -27.75 3.40
CA THR A 175 -8.35 -28.44 2.29
C THR A 175 -9.39 -28.85 1.26
N ARG A 176 -9.17 -28.55 -0.03
CA ARG A 176 -10.05 -29.01 -1.12
C ARG A 176 -10.13 -30.54 -1.11
N THR A 177 -11.29 -31.08 -0.75
CA THR A 177 -11.55 -32.53 -0.66
C THR A 177 -11.77 -33.19 -2.01
N SER A 178 -12.10 -32.42 -3.05
CA SER A 178 -12.18 -32.91 -4.43
C SER A 178 -11.87 -31.77 -5.39
N SER A 179 -10.58 -31.49 -5.59
CA SER A 179 -10.19 -30.77 -6.79
C SER A 179 -10.35 -31.76 -7.94
N GLY A 180 -11.22 -31.47 -8.90
CA GLY A 180 -11.17 -32.15 -10.20
C GLY A 180 -9.74 -32.14 -10.78
N PRO A 181 -9.52 -32.87 -11.88
CA PRO A 181 -8.19 -33.05 -12.44
C PRO A 181 -7.40 -31.74 -12.52
N ASN A 182 -6.22 -31.73 -11.89
CA ASN A 182 -5.40 -30.54 -11.80
C ASN A 182 -4.58 -30.38 -13.10
N VAL A 183 -4.90 -29.34 -13.87
CA VAL A 183 -4.23 -29.04 -15.14
C VAL A 183 -2.73 -28.73 -14.95
N VAL A 184 -2.34 -28.13 -13.83
CA VAL A 184 -0.93 -27.86 -13.50
C VAL A 184 -0.19 -29.16 -13.21
N ALA A 185 -0.79 -30.06 -12.42
CA ALA A 185 -0.21 -31.37 -12.17
C ALA A 185 -0.05 -32.18 -13.47
N PHE A 186 -1.00 -32.06 -14.39
CA PHE A 186 -0.88 -32.66 -15.72
C PHE A 186 0.24 -32.02 -16.56
N ALA A 187 0.37 -30.68 -16.52
CA ALA A 187 1.45 -29.98 -17.21
C ALA A 187 2.84 -30.43 -16.73
N LEU A 188 3.01 -30.62 -15.42
CA LEU A 188 4.28 -31.02 -14.79
C LEU A 188 4.60 -32.51 -14.95
N SER A 189 3.59 -33.37 -15.15
CA SER A 189 3.80 -34.82 -15.33
C SER A 189 4.06 -35.22 -16.78
N THR A 190 3.75 -34.33 -17.74
CA THR A 190 4.03 -34.52 -19.16
C THR A 190 5.33 -33.81 -19.54
N ASN A 191 6.03 -34.28 -20.58
CA ASN A 191 7.32 -33.70 -20.99
C ASN A 191 7.42 -33.37 -22.48
N HIS A 192 6.51 -33.89 -23.31
CA HIS A 192 6.51 -33.62 -24.75
C HIS A 192 5.91 -32.25 -25.09
N ALA A 193 6.26 -31.75 -26.28
CA ALA A 193 5.78 -30.47 -26.80
C ALA A 193 4.35 -30.58 -27.34
N VAL A 194 3.66 -29.43 -27.45
CA VAL A 194 2.36 -29.33 -28.13
C VAL A 194 2.45 -29.85 -29.57
N GLY A 195 1.40 -30.54 -30.03
CA GLY A 195 1.33 -31.24 -31.32
C GLY A 195 2.10 -32.56 -31.39
N THR A 196 2.84 -32.96 -30.34
CA THR A 196 3.54 -34.24 -30.33
C THR A 196 2.55 -35.37 -30.02
N LYS A 197 2.25 -36.22 -31.00
CA LYS A 197 1.34 -37.36 -30.83
C LYS A 197 1.87 -38.37 -29.80
N ALA A 198 1.40 -38.23 -28.56
CA ALA A 198 1.70 -39.13 -27.44
C ALA A 198 0.65 -40.25 -27.29
N TYR A 199 -0.55 -40.04 -27.83
CA TYR A 199 -1.70 -40.93 -27.68
C TYR A 199 -2.31 -41.28 -29.04
N SER A 200 -2.74 -42.53 -29.17
CA SER A 200 -3.45 -42.97 -30.38
C SER A 200 -4.86 -42.36 -30.43
N ARG A 201 -5.22 -41.85 -31.60
CA ARG A 201 -6.55 -41.31 -31.89
C ARG A 201 -7.12 -42.05 -33.08
N ILE A 202 -8.35 -42.50 -32.92
CA ILE A 202 -9.15 -42.98 -34.04
C ILE A 202 -9.70 -41.72 -34.70
N GLY A 203 -9.33 -41.45 -35.96
CA GLY A 203 -9.56 -40.19 -36.67
C GLY A 203 -11.03 -39.87 -37.01
N LEU A 204 -11.96 -40.10 -36.08
CA LEU A 204 -13.40 -39.83 -36.24
C LEU A 204 -13.77 -38.37 -35.96
N THR A 205 -12.91 -37.58 -35.32
CA THR A 205 -13.19 -36.18 -35.01
C THR A 205 -12.76 -35.29 -36.18
N SER A 206 -13.72 -34.70 -36.88
CA SER A 206 -13.41 -33.70 -37.92
C SER A 206 -13.00 -32.36 -37.32
N GLN A 207 -12.22 -31.56 -38.07
CA GLN A 207 -11.78 -30.22 -37.64
C GLN A 207 -12.97 -29.33 -37.22
N SER A 208 -14.09 -29.38 -37.96
CA SER A 208 -15.29 -28.62 -37.61
C SER A 208 -15.90 -29.05 -36.27
N ARG A 209 -15.86 -30.35 -35.94
CA ARG A 209 -16.36 -30.87 -34.65
C ARG A 209 -15.45 -30.45 -33.50
N HIS A 210 -14.14 -30.55 -33.69
CA HIS A 210 -13.15 -30.10 -32.72
C HIS A 210 -13.32 -28.60 -32.41
N GLN A 211 -13.39 -27.75 -33.44
CA GLN A 211 -13.55 -26.30 -33.25
C GLN A 211 -14.84 -25.95 -32.49
N LYS A 212 -15.96 -26.63 -32.80
CA LYS A 212 -17.22 -26.49 -32.06
C LYS A 212 -17.14 -27.02 -30.62
N ALA A 213 -16.34 -28.04 -30.37
CA ALA A 213 -16.14 -28.58 -29.02
C ALA A 213 -15.31 -27.62 -28.17
N CYS A 214 -14.24 -27.05 -28.72
CA CYS A 214 -13.39 -26.07 -28.06
C CYS A 214 -14.14 -24.77 -27.75
N ALA A 215 -14.99 -24.31 -28.67
CA ALA A 215 -15.80 -23.10 -28.48
C ALA A 215 -16.83 -23.18 -27.32
N LYS A 216 -16.99 -24.34 -26.67
CA LYS A 216 -17.87 -24.50 -25.49
C LYS A 216 -17.22 -24.04 -24.19
N TYR A 217 -15.91 -23.87 -24.17
CA TYR A 217 -15.15 -23.54 -22.97
C TYR A 217 -14.73 -22.08 -23.01
N ALA A 218 -14.78 -21.41 -21.85
CA ALA A 218 -14.40 -20.00 -21.74
C ALA A 218 -12.88 -19.79 -21.84
N SER A 219 -12.11 -20.79 -21.42
CA SER A 219 -10.65 -20.80 -21.49
C SER A 219 -10.10 -22.16 -21.91
N GLU A 220 -8.87 -22.17 -22.41
CA GLU A 220 -8.16 -23.40 -22.78
C GLU A 220 -7.91 -24.30 -21.54
N SER A 221 -7.65 -23.69 -20.38
CA SER A 221 -7.51 -24.42 -19.11
C SER A 221 -8.82 -25.09 -18.68
N ASP A 222 -9.98 -24.47 -18.93
CA ASP A 222 -11.28 -25.10 -18.68
C ASP A 222 -11.49 -26.30 -19.61
N ALA A 223 -11.14 -26.17 -20.90
CA ALA A 223 -11.19 -27.26 -21.85
C ALA A 223 -10.29 -28.43 -21.42
N GLN A 224 -9.06 -28.14 -20.96
CA GLN A 224 -8.13 -29.16 -20.47
C GLN A 224 -8.67 -29.86 -19.21
N SER A 225 -9.21 -29.12 -18.25
CA SER A 225 -9.79 -29.72 -17.05
C SER A 225 -10.97 -30.65 -17.39
N ALA A 226 -11.83 -30.23 -18.32
CA ALA A 226 -12.96 -31.03 -18.79
C ALA A 226 -12.50 -32.28 -19.55
N PHE A 227 -11.51 -32.14 -20.41
CA PHE A 227 -10.85 -33.24 -21.11
C PHE A 227 -10.34 -34.28 -20.12
N LEU A 228 -9.52 -33.88 -19.14
CA LEU A 228 -9.00 -34.76 -18.10
C LEU A 228 -10.12 -35.42 -17.28
N SER A 229 -11.22 -34.70 -17.00
CA SER A 229 -12.35 -35.23 -16.23
C SER A 229 -13.15 -36.30 -16.97
N LYS A 230 -13.13 -36.30 -18.31
CA LYS A 230 -13.91 -37.23 -19.15
C LYS A 230 -13.08 -38.41 -19.68
N GLY A 231 -11.85 -38.57 -19.22
CA GLY A 231 -10.95 -39.66 -19.60
C GLY A 231 -9.58 -39.20 -20.09
N GLY A 232 -9.45 -37.90 -20.39
CA GLY A 232 -8.20 -37.27 -20.78
C GLY A 232 -7.57 -37.92 -22.01
N PRO A 233 -6.23 -37.96 -22.07
CA PRO A 233 -5.53 -38.42 -23.26
C PRO A 233 -5.74 -39.89 -23.63
N LYS A 234 -6.15 -40.72 -22.66
CA LYS A 234 -6.46 -42.13 -22.89
C LYS A 234 -7.80 -42.31 -23.62
N LYS A 235 -8.75 -41.40 -23.38
CA LYS A 235 -10.10 -41.49 -23.94
C LYS A 235 -10.68 -40.10 -24.16
N ASP A 236 -10.40 -39.53 -25.33
CA ASP A 236 -10.97 -38.27 -25.76
C ASP A 236 -12.45 -38.42 -26.15
N ARG A 237 -13.33 -38.40 -25.15
CA ARG A 237 -14.79 -38.48 -25.37
C ARG A 237 -15.38 -37.19 -25.95
N LEU A 238 -14.65 -36.09 -25.84
CA LEU A 238 -15.15 -34.75 -26.16
C LEU A 238 -14.67 -34.27 -27.54
N GLY A 239 -13.67 -34.95 -28.13
CA GLY A 239 -13.06 -34.56 -29.40
C GLY A 239 -12.21 -33.29 -29.25
N LEU A 240 -11.62 -33.09 -28.07
CA LEU A 240 -10.84 -31.89 -27.76
C LEU A 240 -9.37 -32.00 -28.17
N ASP A 241 -8.87 -33.21 -28.43
CA ASP A 241 -7.45 -33.45 -28.75
C ASP A 241 -7.36 -34.42 -29.95
N PRO A 242 -7.56 -33.91 -31.18
CA PRO A 242 -7.59 -34.72 -32.40
C PRO A 242 -6.19 -35.15 -32.86
N ASP A 243 -5.15 -34.40 -32.51
CA ASP A 243 -3.74 -34.67 -32.79
C ASP A 243 -3.12 -35.69 -31.84
N GLY A 244 -3.73 -35.89 -30.67
CA GLY A 244 -3.36 -36.92 -29.71
C GLY A 244 -2.16 -36.56 -28.87
N ASP A 245 -1.90 -35.28 -28.65
CA ASP A 245 -0.80 -34.80 -27.82
C ASP A 245 -1.18 -34.76 -26.32
N GLY A 246 -2.44 -35.00 -25.97
CA GLY A 246 -2.92 -34.95 -24.59
C GLY A 246 -3.21 -33.54 -24.09
N TYR A 247 -3.14 -32.54 -24.95
CA TYR A 247 -3.44 -31.15 -24.68
C TYR A 247 -4.71 -30.76 -25.44
N ALA A 248 -5.76 -30.43 -24.70
CA ALA A 248 -7.05 -30.09 -25.26
C ALA A 248 -6.98 -28.73 -25.98
N CYS A 249 -7.57 -28.67 -27.17
CA CYS A 249 -7.75 -27.43 -27.92
C CYS A 249 -6.41 -26.73 -28.18
N LYS A 250 -6.19 -25.54 -27.62
CA LYS A 250 -4.92 -24.80 -27.74
C LYS A 250 -4.21 -24.68 -26.40
N TRP A 251 -4.50 -25.57 -25.46
CA TRP A 251 -3.89 -25.52 -24.14
C TRP A 251 -2.39 -25.81 -24.22
N ASP A 252 -1.58 -24.93 -23.62
CA ASP A 252 -0.13 -25.03 -23.60
C ASP A 252 0.39 -25.29 -22.17
N PRO A 253 1.11 -26.39 -21.91
CA PRO A 253 1.69 -26.67 -20.60
C PRO A 253 2.94 -25.81 -20.28
N THR A 254 3.53 -25.14 -21.26
CA THR A 254 4.83 -24.46 -21.14
C THR A 254 4.89 -23.44 -20.00
N PRO A 255 3.90 -22.53 -19.83
CA PRO A 255 3.93 -21.54 -18.74
C PRO A 255 3.97 -22.19 -17.34
N PHE A 256 3.29 -23.34 -17.18
CA PHE A 256 3.26 -24.05 -15.90
C PHE A 256 4.59 -24.75 -15.59
N ARG A 257 5.28 -25.27 -16.61
CA ARG A 257 6.61 -25.90 -16.45
C ARG A 257 7.70 -24.87 -16.15
N GLN A 258 7.63 -23.70 -16.79
CA GLN A 258 8.56 -22.60 -16.54
C GLN A 258 8.47 -22.06 -15.11
N ALA A 259 7.26 -21.94 -14.57
CA ALA A 259 7.04 -21.47 -13.20
C ALA A 259 7.72 -22.35 -12.12
N THR A 260 7.96 -23.63 -12.40
CA THR A 260 8.64 -24.56 -11.47
C THR A 260 10.15 -24.67 -11.68
N SER A 261 10.69 -24.07 -12.74
CA SER A 261 12.11 -24.22 -13.12
C SER A 261 13.02 -23.12 -12.55
N ASN A 262 12.63 -22.48 -11.44
CA ASN A 262 13.42 -21.45 -10.75
C ASN A 262 14.46 -22.06 -9.81
#